data_AF-A0A2T4V5V2-F1
#
_entry.id   AF-A0A2T4V5V2-F1
#
_cell.length_a   1.000
_cell.length_b   1.000
_cell.length_c   1.000
_cell.angle_alpha   90.00
_cell.angle_beta   90.00
_cell.angle_gamma   90.00
#
_symmetry.space_group_name_H-M   'P 1'
#
loop_
_entity.id
_entity.type
_entity.pdbx_description
1 polymer ?
#
loop_
_entity_poly.entity_id
_entity_poly.type
_entity_poly.pdbx_seq_one_letter_code
_entity_poly.pdbx_strand_id
1 'polypeptide(L)'
;MLPGDGLLHPLVLAAVLLLLVNDHVLKQRWPSWWTGKLSDVAGLAFFPLLLQAAWESVSARRGRPFTPSGPVLLTCVVLTGAVFSAIQLWDTAALGWQWGLGSLQWPVRVLGALWNGARIPQVAPVAHTADASDLLALPALGLPVWLGRARCHRASTAME
;
A
#
# COMPACT_ATOMS: atom_id res chain seq x y z
N MET A 1 5.88 -14.48 -17.22
CA MET A 1 5.53 -13.64 -16.06
C MET A 1 6.31 -12.35 -16.17
N LEU A 2 5.65 -11.20 -16.02
CA LEU A 2 6.30 -9.89 -15.96
C LEU A 2 6.47 -9.48 -14.48
N PRO A 3 7.48 -8.65 -14.18
CA PRO A 3 7.62 -8.04 -12.85
C PRO A 3 6.35 -7.28 -12.48
N GLY A 4 5.79 -7.57 -11.31
CA GLY A 4 4.63 -6.88 -10.76
C GLY A 4 3.26 -7.38 -11.23
N ASP A 5 3.17 -8.47 -12.02
CA ASP A 5 1.89 -9.05 -12.48
C ASP A 5 0.87 -9.30 -11.35
N GLY A 6 1.34 -9.51 -10.12
CA GLY A 6 0.47 -9.70 -8.95
C GLY A 6 -0.40 -8.50 -8.62
N LEU A 7 0.00 -7.29 -9.01
CA LEU A 7 -0.78 -6.07 -8.82
C LEU A 7 -2.00 -6.01 -9.75
N LEU A 8 -1.97 -6.72 -10.88
CA LEU A 8 -3.07 -6.78 -11.83
C LEU A 8 -4.17 -7.77 -11.41
N HIS A 9 -4.00 -8.45 -10.27
CA HIS A 9 -5.01 -9.36 -9.77
C HIS A 9 -6.31 -8.60 -9.44
N PRO A 10 -7.49 -9.08 -9.86
CA PRO A 10 -8.77 -8.36 -9.67
C PRO A 10 -9.02 -7.94 -8.22
N LEU A 11 -8.63 -8.77 -7.25
CA LEU A 11 -8.75 -8.45 -5.82
C LEU A 11 -7.87 -7.27 -5.40
N VAL A 12 -6.66 -7.15 -5.96
CA VAL A 12 -5.75 -6.04 -5.67
C VAL A 12 -6.27 -4.76 -6.31
N LEU A 13 -6.77 -4.85 -7.55
CA LEU A 13 -7.43 -3.73 -8.22
C LEU A 13 -8.68 -3.27 -7.45
N ALA A 14 -9.47 -4.21 -6.93
CA ALA A 14 -10.61 -3.92 -6.08
C ALA A 14 -10.19 -3.23 -4.77
N ALA A 15 -9.10 -3.67 -4.14
CA ALA A 15 -8.56 -3.02 -2.94
C ALA A 15 -8.08 -1.58 -3.22
N VAL A 16 -7.38 -1.36 -4.35
CA VAL A 16 -6.95 -0.02 -4.78
C VAL A 16 -8.15 0.87 -5.09
N LEU A 17 -9.15 0.35 -5.81
CA LEU A 17 -10.38 1.07 -6.11
C LEU A 17 -11.14 1.43 -4.84
N LEU A 18 -11.24 0.48 -3.91
CA LEU A 18 -11.85 0.69 -2.60
C LEU A 18 -11.14 1.79 -1.84
N LEU A 19 -9.80 1.78 -1.80
CA LEU A 19 -9.00 2.80 -1.15
C LEU A 19 -9.20 4.18 -1.79
N LEU A 20 -9.21 4.25 -3.12
CA LEU A 20 -9.43 5.50 -3.86
C LEU A 20 -10.82 6.09 -3.58
N VAL A 21 -11.87 5.28 -3.73
CA VAL A 21 -13.26 5.71 -3.49
C VAL A 21 -13.47 6.05 -2.02
N ASN A 22 -12.92 5.26 -1.10
CA ASN A 22 -13.08 5.48 0.33
C ASN A 22 -12.41 6.79 0.76
N ASP A 23 -11.16 7.01 0.36
CA ASP A 23 -10.38 8.16 0.82
C ASP A 23 -10.79 9.48 0.17
N HIS A 24 -11.21 9.45 -1.11
CA HIS A 24 -11.55 10.67 -1.85
C HIS A 24 -13.04 10.98 -1.82
N VAL A 25 -13.91 10.00 -1.57
CA VAL A 25 -15.36 10.20 -1.64
C VAL A 25 -16.04 9.90 -0.31
N LEU A 26 -15.85 8.69 0.24
CA LEU A 26 -16.59 8.27 1.43
C LEU A 26 -16.18 9.06 2.66
N LYS A 27 -14.88 9.23 2.91
CA LYS A 27 -14.40 10.03 4.05
C LYS A 27 -14.85 11.49 3.98
N GLN A 28 -15.01 12.05 2.78
CA GLN A 28 -15.47 13.44 2.60
C GLN A 28 -16.97 13.59 2.82
N ARG A 29 -17.78 12.59 2.44
CA ARG A 29 -19.26 12.66 2.53
C ARG A 29 -19.82 12.08 3.83
N TRP A 30 -19.18 11.03 4.36
CA TRP A 30 -19.61 10.27 5.54
C TRP A 30 -18.41 9.91 6.43
N PRO A 31 -17.83 10.90 7.14
CA PRO A 31 -16.72 10.64 8.06
C PRO A 31 -17.20 9.67 9.15
N SER A 32 -16.58 8.49 9.20
CA SER A 32 -16.94 7.46 10.16
C SER A 32 -15.73 6.60 10.54
N TRP A 33 -15.80 6.02 11.73
CA TRP A 33 -14.80 5.06 12.21
C TRP A 33 -14.59 3.87 11.25
N TRP A 34 -15.67 3.41 10.59
CA TRP A 34 -15.61 2.32 9.62
C TRP A 34 -14.81 2.66 8.36
N THR A 35 -14.90 3.89 7.87
CA THR A 35 -14.12 4.32 6.68
C THR A 35 -12.62 4.35 6.94
N GLY A 36 -12.17 4.53 8.19
CA GLY A 36 -10.75 4.38 8.57
C GLY A 36 -10.28 2.94 8.35
N LYS A 37 -10.94 1.99 9.00
CA LYS A 37 -10.56 0.56 8.97
C LYS A 37 -10.64 -0.07 7.59
N LEU A 38 -11.59 0.37 6.77
CA LEU A 38 -11.71 -0.13 5.41
C LEU A 38 -10.48 0.24 4.57
N SER A 39 -9.93 1.44 4.80
CA SER A 39 -8.68 1.88 4.20
C SER A 39 -7.50 1.05 4.69
N ASP A 40 -7.46 0.70 5.97
CA ASP A 40 -6.39 -0.12 6.55
C ASP A 40 -6.39 -1.53 5.97
N VAL A 41 -7.57 -2.16 5.90
CA VAL A 41 -7.75 -3.48 5.27
C VAL A 41 -7.33 -3.45 3.80
N ALA A 42 -7.77 -2.43 3.05
CA ALA A 42 -7.39 -2.28 1.65
C ALA A 42 -5.88 -2.06 1.48
N GLY A 43 -5.29 -1.22 2.33
CA GLY A 43 -3.85 -0.96 2.37
C GLY A 43 -3.06 -2.23 2.68
N LEU A 44 -3.40 -2.95 3.73
CA LEU A 44 -2.74 -4.21 4.12
C LEU A 44 -2.90 -5.30 3.05
N ALA A 45 -4.00 -5.30 2.29
CA ALA A 45 -4.17 -6.21 1.16
C ALA A 45 -3.26 -5.85 -0.05
N PHE A 46 -2.96 -4.57 -0.23
CA PHE A 46 -2.25 -4.04 -1.40
C PHE A 46 -0.74 -3.86 -1.18
N PHE A 47 -0.32 -3.20 -0.10
CA PHE A 47 1.06 -2.76 0.12
C PHE A 47 2.12 -3.87 0.08
N PRO A 48 1.90 -5.08 0.64
CA PRO A 48 2.90 -6.13 0.57
C PRO A 48 3.18 -6.58 -0.86
N LEU A 49 2.14 -6.63 -1.71
CA LEU A 49 2.28 -6.98 -3.13
C LEU A 49 2.92 -5.84 -3.93
N LEU A 50 2.67 -4.58 -3.54
CA LEU A 50 3.37 -3.43 -4.10
C LEU A 50 4.86 -3.47 -3.79
N LEU A 51 5.23 -3.74 -2.54
CA LEU A 51 6.63 -3.88 -2.13
C LEU A 51 7.31 -5.03 -2.87
N GLN A 52 6.64 -6.16 -2.99
CA GLN A 52 7.14 -7.27 -3.79
C GLN A 52 7.34 -6.82 -5.24
N ALA A 53 6.32 -6.25 -5.89
CA ALA A 53 6.39 -5.76 -7.28
C ALA A 53 7.53 -4.76 -7.51
N ALA A 54 7.76 -3.86 -6.57
CA ALA A 54 8.88 -2.91 -6.60
C ALA A 54 10.23 -3.65 -6.54
N TRP A 55 10.37 -4.65 -5.67
CA TRP A 55 11.55 -5.51 -5.62
C TRP A 55 11.78 -6.28 -6.92
N GLU A 56 10.73 -6.87 -7.51
CA GLU A 56 10.80 -7.57 -8.80
C GLU A 56 11.30 -6.62 -9.89
N SER A 57 10.73 -5.42 -9.94
CA SER A 57 11.04 -4.38 -10.92
C SER A 57 12.48 -3.87 -10.79
N VAL A 58 12.95 -3.61 -9.57
CA VAL A 58 14.33 -3.18 -9.31
C VAL A 58 15.32 -4.29 -9.66
N SER A 59 15.00 -5.54 -9.34
CA SER A 59 15.84 -6.69 -9.67
C SER A 59 15.98 -6.88 -11.19
N ALA A 60 14.86 -6.80 -11.92
CA ALA A 60 14.83 -6.87 -13.37
C ALA A 60 15.64 -5.73 -14.02
N ARG A 61 15.49 -4.49 -13.53
CA ARG A 61 16.28 -3.33 -13.99
C ARG A 61 17.78 -3.48 -13.74
N ARG A 62 18.18 -4.27 -12.73
CA ARG A 62 19.58 -4.59 -12.42
C ARG A 62 20.10 -5.81 -13.20
N GLY A 63 19.33 -6.33 -14.16
CA GLY A 63 19.69 -7.51 -14.95
C GLY A 63 19.69 -8.81 -14.16
N ARG A 64 19.11 -8.83 -12.96
CA ARG A 64 19.01 -10.05 -12.16
C ARG A 64 17.77 -10.83 -12.56
N PRO A 65 17.86 -12.15 -12.76
CA PRO A 65 16.68 -12.97 -12.97
C PRO A 65 15.78 -12.86 -11.73
N PHE A 66 14.49 -12.67 -11.97
CA PHE A 66 13.50 -12.54 -10.92
C PHE A 66 12.45 -13.66 -11.04
N THR A 67 12.13 -14.30 -9.92
CA THR A 67 11.02 -15.22 -9.78
C THR A 67 10.20 -14.86 -8.54
N PRO A 68 8.86 -14.98 -8.59
CA PRO A 68 8.01 -14.81 -7.41
C PRO A 68 8.48 -15.76 -6.31
N SER A 69 8.98 -15.22 -5.20
CA SER A 69 9.54 -16.01 -4.12
C SER A 69 8.75 -15.82 -2.82
N GLY A 70 8.37 -16.95 -2.22
CA GLY A 70 7.64 -17.00 -0.95
C GLY A 70 8.36 -16.26 0.18
N PRO A 71 9.70 -16.40 0.33
CA PRO A 71 10.45 -15.66 1.36
C PRO A 71 10.38 -14.14 1.17
N VAL A 72 10.55 -13.62 -0.05
CA VAL A 72 10.47 -12.17 -0.30
C VAL A 72 9.06 -11.65 0.00
N LEU A 73 8.03 -12.37 -0.44
CA LEU A 73 6.64 -12.04 -0.10
C LEU A 73 6.44 -11.97 1.42
N LEU A 74 6.93 -12.96 2.17
CA LEU A 74 6.81 -12.99 3.62
C LEU A 74 7.54 -11.80 4.26
N THR A 75 8.74 -11.46 3.78
CA THR A 75 9.47 -10.26 4.21
C THR A 75 8.66 -9.00 3.96
N CYS A 76 8.07 -8.85 2.76
CA CYS A 76 7.21 -7.70 2.44
C CYS A 76 5.99 -7.63 3.37
N VAL A 77 5.32 -8.76 3.64
CA VAL A 77 4.16 -8.85 4.54
C VAL A 77 4.53 -8.47 5.97
N VAL A 78 5.62 -9.02 6.51
CA VAL A 78 6.09 -8.70 7.86
C VAL A 78 6.48 -7.23 7.96
N LEU A 79 7.21 -6.72 6.96
CA LEU A 79 7.62 -5.32 6.93
C LEU A 79 6.42 -4.37 6.88
N THR A 80 5.43 -4.65 6.03
CA THR A 80 4.18 -3.86 5.98
C THR A 80 3.45 -3.90 7.32
N GLY A 81 3.26 -5.09 7.90
CA GLY A 81 2.60 -5.24 9.19
C GLY A 81 3.32 -4.54 10.34
N ALA A 82 4.65 -4.60 10.37
CA ALA A 82 5.47 -3.90 11.36
C ALA A 82 5.38 -2.37 11.22
N VAL A 83 5.52 -1.84 10.00
CA VAL A 83 5.39 -0.40 9.75
C VAL A 83 3.99 0.09 10.07
N PHE A 84 2.95 -0.63 9.64
CA PHE A 84 1.57 -0.32 9.98
C PHE A 84 1.35 -0.28 11.48
N SER A 85 1.79 -1.33 12.20
CA SER A 85 1.64 -1.39 13.66
C SER A 85 2.39 -0.26 14.36
N ALA A 86 3.58 0.09 13.89
CA ALA A 86 4.36 1.21 14.42
C ALA A 86 3.60 2.53 14.28
N ILE A 87 3.04 2.80 13.10
CA ILE A 87 2.25 4.01 12.80
C ILE A 87 1.00 4.07 13.70
N GLN A 88 0.36 2.94 13.97
CA GLN A 88 -0.84 2.88 14.82
C GLN A 88 -0.56 2.96 16.33
N LEU A 89 0.64 2.59 16.78
CA LEU A 89 0.97 2.49 18.21
C LEU A 89 1.80 3.66 18.73
N TRP A 90 2.57 4.33 17.87
CA TRP A 90 3.49 5.39 18.29
C TRP A 90 3.23 6.70 17.55
N ASP A 91 2.96 7.76 18.32
CA ASP A 91 2.73 9.11 17.79
C ASP A 91 3.89 9.62 16.92
N THR A 92 5.14 9.28 17.28
CA THR A 92 6.32 9.65 16.49
C THR A 92 6.32 8.98 15.12
N ALA A 93 5.90 7.71 15.04
CA ALA A 93 5.80 7.00 13.78
C ALA A 93 4.63 7.53 12.93
N ALA A 94 3.49 7.82 13.57
CA ALA A 94 2.36 8.50 12.95
C ALA A 94 2.77 9.86 12.36
N LEU A 95 3.50 10.69 13.11
CA LEU A 95 4.01 11.97 12.63
C LEU A 95 4.94 11.81 11.41
N GLY A 96 5.86 10.85 11.47
CA GLY A 96 6.73 10.51 10.35
C GLY A 96 5.93 10.11 9.10
N TRP A 97 4.88 9.31 9.27
CA TRP A 97 3.96 8.93 8.19
C TRP A 97 3.20 10.13 7.61
N GLN A 98 2.63 10.99 8.46
CA GLN A 98 1.90 12.18 8.04
C GLN A 98 2.72 13.08 7.13
N TRP A 99 3.97 13.36 7.53
CA TRP A 99 4.89 14.20 6.76
C TRP A 99 5.48 13.48 5.55
N GLY A 100 5.82 12.20 5.68
CA GLY A 100 6.33 11.39 4.58
C GLY A 100 5.34 11.28 3.44
N LEU A 101 4.09 10.92 3.75
CA LEU A 101 3.02 10.83 2.75
C LEU A 101 2.64 12.21 2.21
N GLY A 102 2.60 13.24 3.08
CA GLY A 102 2.34 14.62 2.65
C GLY A 102 3.37 15.13 1.64
N SER A 103 4.65 14.79 1.85
CA SER A 103 5.75 15.13 0.96
C SER A 103 5.65 14.38 -0.37
N LEU A 104 5.28 13.10 -0.35
CA LEU A 104 5.04 12.30 -1.57
C LEU A 104 3.87 12.83 -2.40
N GLN A 105 2.82 13.35 -1.74
CA GLN A 105 1.66 13.94 -2.42
C GLN A 105 1.92 15.37 -2.93
N TRP A 106 2.90 16.08 -2.36
CA TRP A 106 3.14 17.49 -2.66
C TRP A 106 3.39 17.78 -4.15
N PRO A 107 4.25 17.06 -4.89
CA PRO A 107 4.47 17.33 -6.32
C PRO A 107 3.18 17.26 -7.15
N VAL A 108 2.30 16.29 -6.84
CA VAL A 108 1.00 16.15 -7.51
C VAL A 108 0.08 17.34 -7.20
N ARG A 109 0.06 17.80 -5.95
CA ARG A 109 -0.69 18.99 -5.53
C ARG A 109 -0.18 20.27 -6.19
N VAL A 110 1.15 20.40 -6.36
CA VAL A 110 1.76 21.52 -7.08
C VAL A 110 1.32 21.53 -8.54
N LEU A 111 1.40 20.38 -9.23
CA LEU A 111 0.96 20.27 -10.61
C LEU A 111 -0.52 20.65 -10.76
N GLY A 112 -1.38 20.19 -9.84
CA GLY A 112 -2.79 20.58 -9.81
C GLY A 112 -3.01 22.07 -9.54
N ALA A 113 -2.21 22.69 -8.66
CA ALA A 113 -2.29 24.13 -8.40
C ALA A 113 -1.86 24.95 -9.62
N LEU A 114 -0.78 24.56 -10.29
CA LEU A 114 -0.31 25.20 -11.52
C LEU A 114 -1.36 25.11 -12.63
N TRP A 115 -1.98 23.95 -12.80
CA TRP A 115 -3.05 23.75 -13.78
C TRP A 115 -4.25 24.67 -13.54
N ASN A 116 -4.60 24.90 -12.28
CA ASN A 116 -5.73 25.74 -11.88
C ASN A 116 -5.36 27.23 -11.71
N GLY A 117 -4.13 27.64 -12.04
CA GLY A 117 -3.65 29.01 -11.84
C GLY A 117 -3.59 29.45 -10.36
N ALA A 118 -3.56 28.49 -9.43
CA ALA A 118 -3.53 28.73 -8.00
C ALA A 118 -2.09 28.88 -7.48
N ARG A 119 -1.95 29.39 -6.25
CA ARG A 119 -0.64 29.50 -5.59
C ARG A 119 -0.10 28.11 -5.25
N ILE A 120 1.23 27.97 -5.35
CA ILE A 120 1.94 26.73 -4.99
C ILE A 120 1.66 26.42 -3.51
N PRO A 121 1.05 25.26 -3.20
CA PRO A 121 0.78 24.89 -1.82
C PRO A 121 2.07 24.54 -1.08
N GLN A 122 2.12 24.78 0.22
CA GLN A 122 3.20 24.28 1.06
C GLN A 122 3.05 22.77 1.31
N VAL A 123 4.15 22.11 1.65
CA VAL A 123 4.09 20.72 2.14
C VAL A 123 3.31 20.73 3.45
N ALA A 124 2.28 19.90 3.52
CA ALA A 124 1.42 19.79 4.70
C ALA A 124 1.26 18.31 5.09
N PRO A 125 1.20 18.00 6.39
CA PRO A 125 0.97 16.64 6.86
C PRO A 125 -0.38 16.12 6.38
N VAL A 126 -0.46 14.82 6.11
CA VAL A 126 -1.74 14.15 5.85
C VAL A 126 -2.46 13.93 7.17
N ALA A 127 -3.80 14.02 7.18
CA ALA A 127 -4.59 13.71 8.36
C ALA A 127 -4.47 12.20 8.68
N HIS A 128 -3.88 11.89 9.84
CA HIS A 128 -3.76 10.53 10.35
C HIS A 128 -3.66 10.57 11.88
N THR A 129 -4.38 9.70 12.57
CA THR A 129 -4.36 9.59 14.03
C THR A 129 -4.01 8.17 14.40
N ALA A 130 -3.02 8.00 15.29
CA ALA A 130 -2.66 6.70 15.82
C ALA A 130 -3.85 6.13 16.60
N ASP A 131 -4.33 4.95 16.20
CA ASP A 131 -5.40 4.21 16.87
C ASP A 131 -5.04 2.73 16.93
N ALA A 132 -4.82 2.22 18.14
CA ALA A 132 -4.50 0.82 18.38
C ALA A 132 -5.63 -0.13 17.94
N SER A 133 -6.88 0.35 17.84
CA SER A 133 -8.00 -0.45 17.34
C SER A 133 -7.86 -0.81 15.86
N ASP A 134 -6.99 -0.13 15.11
CA ASP A 134 -6.71 -0.44 13.70
C ASP A 134 -5.80 -1.67 13.54
N LEU A 135 -5.17 -2.15 14.62
CA LEU A 135 -4.48 -3.45 14.61
C LEU A 135 -5.44 -4.62 14.31
N LEU A 136 -6.75 -4.43 14.49
CA LEU A 136 -7.78 -5.37 14.06
C LEU A 136 -7.79 -5.59 12.53
N ALA A 137 -7.15 -4.71 11.75
CA ALA A 137 -6.98 -4.88 10.31
C ALA A 137 -5.83 -5.84 9.93
N LEU A 138 -4.89 -6.14 10.84
CA LEU A 138 -3.74 -7.01 10.57
C LEU A 138 -4.08 -8.38 9.95
N PRO A 139 -5.19 -9.07 10.31
CA PRO A 139 -5.59 -10.29 9.63
C PRO A 139 -5.75 -10.16 8.11
N ALA A 140 -5.99 -8.95 7.59
CA ALA A 140 -6.06 -8.68 6.15
C ALA A 140 -4.74 -9.02 5.41
N LEU A 141 -3.60 -9.05 6.11
CA LEU A 141 -2.31 -9.53 5.56
C LEU A 141 -2.36 -11.00 5.09
N GLY A 142 -3.37 -11.77 5.50
CA GLY A 142 -3.63 -13.10 4.93
C GLY A 142 -3.91 -13.07 3.43
N LEU A 143 -4.54 -12.00 2.91
CA LEU A 143 -4.86 -11.84 1.49
C LEU A 143 -3.62 -11.83 0.59
N PRO A 144 -2.61 -10.96 0.80
CA PRO A 144 -1.41 -10.95 -0.01
C PRO A 144 -0.59 -12.24 0.16
N VAL A 145 -0.59 -12.87 1.34
CA VAL A 145 0.04 -14.19 1.53
C VAL A 145 -0.62 -15.25 0.65
N TRP A 146 -1.95 -15.32 0.65
CA TRP A 146 -2.71 -16.27 -0.17
C TRP A 146 -2.47 -16.05 -1.67
N LEU A 147 -2.63 -14.81 -2.14
CA LEU A 147 -2.42 -14.44 -3.54
C LEU A 147 -0.99 -14.69 -4.00
N GLY A 148 -0.01 -14.29 -3.19
CA GLY A 148 1.40 -14.45 -3.53
C GLY A 148 1.85 -15.91 -3.49
N ARG A 149 1.36 -16.74 -2.57
CA ARG A 149 1.59 -18.20 -2.58
C ARG A 149 1.03 -18.86 -3.83
N ALA A 150 -0.21 -18.52 -4.22
CA ALA A 150 -0.83 -19.02 -5.45
C ALA A 150 -0.05 -18.60 -6.73
N ARG A 151 0.64 -17.45 -6.69
CA ARG A 151 1.56 -17.03 -7.77
C ARG A 151 2.86 -17.84 -7.78
N CYS A 152 3.48 -18.04 -6.61
CA CYS A 152 4.71 -18.83 -6.50
C CYS A 152 4.50 -20.27 -6.96
N HIS A 153 3.36 -20.87 -6.59
CA HIS A 153 3.02 -22.25 -6.96
C HIS A 153 2.80 -22.43 -8.47
N ARG A 154 2.23 -21.41 -9.14
CA ARG A 154 2.09 -21.40 -10.61
C ARG A 154 3.42 -21.20 -11.34
N ALA A 155 4.35 -20.47 -10.73
CA ALA A 155 5.67 -20.26 -11.29
C ALA A 155 6.50 -21.56 -11.27
N SER A 156 6.42 -22.33 -10.18
CA SER A 156 7.15 -23.61 -10.08
C SER A 156 6.65 -24.65 -11.08
N THR A 157 5.33 -24.79 -11.27
CA THR A 157 4.76 -25.75 -12.23
C THR A 157 5.02 -25.39 -13.70
N ALA A 158 5.35 -24.14 -14.00
CA ALA A 158 5.70 -23.70 -15.35
C ALA A 158 7.18 -23.92 -15.70
N MET A 159 8.00 -24.30 -14.71
CA MET A 159 9.43 -24.59 -14.87
C MET A 159 9.73 -26.10 -14.95
N GLU A 160 8.76 -26.94 -14.60
CA GLU A 160 8.77 -28.41 -14.82
C GLU A 160 8.31 -28.76 -16.23
#